data_AF-A0A7G9QCM2-F1
#
_entry.id   AF-A0A7G9QCM2-F1
#
_cell.length_a   1.000
_cell.length_b   1.000
_cell.length_c   1.000
_cell.angle_alpha   90.00
_cell.angle_beta   90.00
_cell.angle_gamma   90.00
#
_symmetry.space_group_name_H-M   'P 1'
#
loop_
_entity.id
_entity.type
_entity.pdbx_description
1 polymer ?
#
loop_
_entity_poly.entity_id
_entity_poly.type
_entity_poly.pdbx_seq_one_letter_code
_entity_poly.pdbx_strand_id
1 'polypeptide(L)'
;MYKQLLTLLFALAVTQISFAQSKSIKDLYWDYSQIRMTDTEKPKVIQLAEELIKRTPELSKTQLGNVSYHLGRLYEETGQTEKAIPQYEEAIKITPAYYVPYRALGFIFVKKCNVIGAKMNEAGKAKDLKAQTELYAQYKVAALKALPYLEKSQACDPDDETKTIITNLYRSLKDNGAIASLDDRLKKNAADCVSLLEDEY
;
A
#
# COMPACT_ATOMS: atom_id res chain seq x y z
N MET A 1 -59.65 23.29 -25.99
CA MET A 1 -59.55 22.43 -24.78
C MET A 1 -58.29 21.55 -24.72
N TYR A 2 -57.29 21.71 -25.60
CA TYR A 2 -56.04 20.91 -25.57
C TYR A 2 -54.82 21.62 -24.96
N LYS A 3 -54.89 22.94 -24.69
CA LYS A 3 -53.76 23.71 -24.14
C LYS A 3 -53.61 23.63 -22.62
N GLN A 4 -54.62 23.16 -21.88
CA GLN A 4 -54.54 22.98 -20.42
C GLN A 4 -54.11 21.56 -20.01
N LEU A 5 -54.18 20.58 -20.93
CA LEU A 5 -53.75 19.21 -20.64
C LEU A 5 -52.22 19.03 -20.73
N LEU A 6 -51.52 19.84 -21.55
CA LEU A 6 -50.05 19.76 -21.67
C LEU A 6 -49.30 20.36 -20.48
N THR A 7 -49.88 21.34 -19.79
CA THR A 7 -49.25 21.91 -18.58
C THR A 7 -49.33 20.99 -17.36
N LEU A 8 -50.27 20.02 -17.35
CA LEU A 8 -50.37 19.01 -16.30
C LEU A 8 -49.35 17.87 -16.45
N LEU A 9 -48.86 17.61 -17.66
CA LEU A 9 -47.81 16.62 -17.91
C LEU A 9 -46.39 17.14 -17.57
N PHE A 10 -46.18 18.45 -17.53
CA PHE A 10 -44.88 19.03 -17.18
C PHE A 10 -44.68 19.21 -15.66
N ALA A 11 -45.76 19.24 -14.88
CA ALA A 11 -45.68 19.36 -13.42
C ALA A 11 -45.35 18.03 -12.71
N LEU A 12 -45.51 16.88 -13.39
CA LEU A 12 -45.25 15.54 -12.84
C LEU A 12 -43.83 15.01 -13.14
N ALA A 13 -43.04 15.70 -13.97
CA ALA A 13 -41.69 15.28 -14.32
C ALA A 13 -40.58 15.90 -13.45
N VAL A 14 -40.91 16.77 -12.49
CA VAL A 14 -39.90 17.55 -11.72
C VAL A 14 -39.62 16.97 -10.32
N THR A 15 -40.35 15.96 -9.85
CA THR A 15 -40.24 15.48 -8.46
C THR A 15 -39.58 14.12 -8.25
N GLN A 16 -38.83 13.60 -9.24
CA GLN A 16 -37.97 12.43 -9.02
C GLN A 16 -36.50 12.72 -9.32
N ILE A 17 -35.99 13.84 -8.82
CA ILE A 17 -34.60 13.84 -8.39
C ILE A 17 -34.61 13.22 -7.01
N SER A 18 -34.60 11.89 -6.97
CA SER A 18 -34.20 11.16 -5.78
C SER A 18 -32.75 11.57 -5.53
N PHE A 19 -32.55 12.62 -4.74
CA PHE A 19 -31.25 12.88 -4.12
C PHE A 19 -30.99 11.68 -3.23
N ALA A 20 -30.31 10.66 -3.77
CA ALA A 20 -29.60 9.72 -2.94
C ALA A 20 -28.60 10.58 -2.16
N GLN A 21 -28.97 10.97 -0.93
CA GLN A 21 -28.05 11.69 -0.05
C GLN A 21 -26.81 10.81 0.05
N SER A 22 -25.67 11.33 -0.41
CA SER A 22 -24.39 10.68 -0.20
C SER A 22 -24.25 10.40 1.29
N LYS A 23 -23.95 9.16 1.64
CA LYS A 23 -23.78 8.71 3.02
C LYS A 23 -22.84 9.67 3.75
N SER A 24 -23.14 9.99 5.02
CA SER A 24 -22.24 10.83 5.82
C SER A 24 -20.86 10.15 5.94
N ILE A 25 -19.78 10.92 6.13
CA ILE A 25 -18.45 10.31 6.25
C ILE A 25 -18.38 9.33 7.41
N LYS A 26 -19.06 9.64 8.52
CA LYS A 26 -19.17 8.79 9.70
C LYS A 26 -19.86 7.47 9.37
N ASP A 27 -20.99 7.53 8.69
CA ASP A 27 -21.72 6.32 8.30
C ASP A 27 -20.93 5.50 7.28
N LEU A 28 -20.23 6.14 6.34
CA LEU A 28 -19.38 5.45 5.36
C LEU A 28 -18.21 4.73 6.04
N TYR A 29 -17.54 5.42 6.96
CA TYR A 29 -16.45 4.85 7.74
C TYR A 29 -16.95 3.71 8.64
N TRP A 30 -18.12 3.87 9.26
CA TRP A 30 -18.75 2.80 10.03
C TRP A 30 -18.96 1.54 9.19
N ASP A 31 -19.62 1.64 8.03
CA ASP A 31 -19.85 0.47 7.17
C ASP A 31 -18.54 -0.19 6.74
N TYR A 32 -17.57 0.61 6.32
CA TYR A 32 -16.23 0.13 6.01
C TYR A 32 -15.62 -0.62 7.20
N SER A 33 -15.66 -0.02 8.40
CA SER A 33 -15.05 -0.57 9.61
C SER A 33 -15.61 -1.94 9.98
N GLN A 34 -16.91 -2.18 9.75
CA GLN A 34 -17.58 -3.44 10.06
C GLN A 34 -17.11 -4.60 9.18
N ILE A 35 -16.74 -4.32 7.92
CA ILE A 35 -16.41 -5.37 6.94
C ILE A 35 -14.94 -5.37 6.50
N ARG A 36 -14.11 -4.41 6.92
CA ARG A 36 -12.74 -4.25 6.38
C ARG A 36 -11.80 -5.46 6.54
N MET A 37 -12.11 -6.34 7.48
CA MET A 37 -11.35 -7.56 7.77
C MET A 37 -11.97 -8.83 7.16
N THR A 38 -13.07 -8.74 6.41
CA THR A 38 -13.70 -9.90 5.78
C THR A 38 -13.00 -10.33 4.49
N ASP A 39 -12.86 -11.64 4.29
CA ASP A 39 -12.30 -12.20 3.06
C ASP A 39 -13.33 -12.38 1.93
N THR A 40 -14.63 -12.37 2.26
CA THR A 40 -15.70 -12.72 1.32
C THR A 40 -16.17 -11.56 0.44
N GLU A 41 -15.99 -10.32 0.89
CA GLU A 41 -16.52 -9.12 0.21
C GLU A 41 -15.41 -8.13 -0.22
N LYS A 42 -14.19 -8.61 -0.52
CA LYS A 42 -13.03 -7.73 -0.85
C LYS A 42 -13.34 -6.63 -1.87
N PRO A 43 -14.06 -6.87 -2.99
CA PRO A 43 -14.39 -5.80 -3.94
C PRO A 43 -15.23 -4.67 -3.33
N LYS A 44 -16.18 -5.00 -2.46
CA LYS A 44 -17.03 -4.03 -1.76
C LYS A 44 -16.23 -3.26 -0.72
N VAL A 45 -15.34 -3.93 0.02
CA VAL A 45 -14.43 -3.26 0.97
C VAL A 45 -13.52 -2.28 0.24
N ILE A 46 -12.94 -2.67 -0.89
CA ILE A 46 -12.12 -1.79 -1.74
C ILE A 46 -12.93 -0.58 -2.20
N GLN A 47 -14.17 -0.78 -2.66
CA GLN A 47 -15.04 0.32 -3.08
C GLN A 47 -15.28 1.33 -1.95
N LEU A 48 -15.63 0.85 -0.76
CA LEU A 48 -15.83 1.73 0.41
C LEU A 48 -14.56 2.48 0.79
N ALA A 49 -13.42 1.78 0.81
CA ALA A 49 -12.12 2.38 1.11
C ALA A 49 -11.72 3.44 0.07
N GLU A 50 -11.90 3.17 -1.23
CA GLU A 50 -11.64 4.14 -2.30
C GLU A 50 -12.55 5.37 -2.20
N GLU A 51 -13.81 5.20 -1.77
CA GLU A 51 -14.72 6.30 -1.50
C GLU A 51 -14.25 7.16 -0.31
N LEU A 52 -13.80 6.52 0.77
CA LEU A 52 -13.20 7.21 1.93
C LEU A 52 -11.95 7.99 1.52
N ILE A 53 -11.05 7.41 0.72
CA ILE A 53 -9.84 8.08 0.21
C ILE A 53 -10.18 9.31 -0.65
N LYS A 54 -11.23 9.27 -1.46
CA LYS A 54 -11.69 10.46 -2.21
C LYS A 54 -12.15 11.60 -1.30
N ARG A 55 -12.55 11.28 -0.07
CA ARG A 55 -13.03 12.21 0.96
C ARG A 55 -12.01 12.39 2.08
N THR A 56 -10.72 12.22 1.78
CA THR A 56 -9.62 12.37 2.76
C THR A 56 -9.71 13.61 3.66
N PRO A 57 -10.11 14.82 3.19
CA PRO A 57 -10.23 15.99 4.07
C PRO A 57 -11.28 15.87 5.19
N GLU A 58 -12.19 14.90 5.08
CA GLU A 58 -13.24 14.63 6.07
C GLU A 58 -12.83 13.54 7.09
N LEU A 59 -11.69 12.87 6.89
CA LEU A 59 -11.19 11.82 7.76
C LEU A 59 -10.25 12.39 8.84
N SER A 60 -10.29 11.78 10.02
CA SER A 60 -9.21 11.97 10.99
C SER A 60 -7.90 11.38 10.45
N LYS A 61 -6.77 11.78 11.02
CA LYS A 61 -5.47 11.16 10.67
C LYS A 61 -5.47 9.66 10.98
N THR A 62 -6.01 9.26 12.12
CA THR A 62 -6.10 7.84 12.53
C THR A 62 -6.94 7.04 11.54
N GLN A 63 -8.11 7.56 11.16
CA GLN A 63 -8.98 6.94 10.15
C GLN A 63 -8.28 6.81 8.80
N LEU A 64 -7.60 7.87 8.34
CA LEU A 64 -6.84 7.83 7.09
C LEU A 64 -5.73 6.77 7.14
N GLY A 65 -4.95 6.72 8.21
CA GLY A 65 -3.89 5.71 8.38
C GLY A 65 -4.43 4.28 8.32
N ASN A 66 -5.55 4.02 8.99
CA ASN A 66 -6.25 2.72 8.97
C ASN A 66 -6.73 2.36 7.57
N VAL A 67 -7.46 3.27 6.91
CA VAL A 67 -8.00 3.04 5.57
C VAL A 67 -6.87 2.80 4.57
N SER A 68 -5.82 3.62 4.60
CA SER A 68 -4.65 3.48 3.73
C SER A 68 -3.93 2.15 3.94
N TYR A 69 -3.69 1.71 5.18
CA TYR A 69 -3.07 0.41 5.42
C TYR A 69 -3.91 -0.75 4.86
N HIS A 70 -5.19 -0.81 5.23
CA HIS A 70 -6.06 -1.90 4.83
C HIS A 70 -6.36 -1.91 3.33
N LEU A 71 -6.49 -0.74 2.70
CA LEU A 71 -6.63 -0.64 1.25
C LEU A 71 -5.35 -1.10 0.54
N GLY A 72 -4.18 -0.75 1.06
CA GLY A 72 -2.90 -1.30 0.60
C GLY A 72 -2.88 -2.82 0.63
N ARG A 73 -3.29 -3.41 1.76
CA ARG A 73 -3.40 -4.87 1.93
C ARG A 73 -4.35 -5.51 0.93
N LEU A 74 -5.55 -4.95 0.76
CA LEU A 74 -6.54 -5.47 -0.18
C LEU A 74 -6.06 -5.37 -1.63
N TYR A 75 -5.40 -4.27 -2.01
CA TYR A 75 -4.80 -4.16 -3.33
C TYR A 75 -3.69 -5.20 -3.55
N GLU A 76 -2.85 -5.45 -2.55
CA GLU A 76 -1.81 -6.47 -2.64
C GLU A 76 -2.42 -7.88 -2.79
N GLU A 77 -3.37 -8.25 -1.93
CA GLU A 77 -4.06 -9.54 -1.94
C GLU A 77 -4.84 -9.81 -3.24
N THR A 78 -5.33 -8.75 -3.88
CA THR A 78 -6.06 -8.84 -5.17
C THR A 78 -5.15 -8.64 -6.39
N GLY A 79 -3.82 -8.65 -6.22
CA GLY A 79 -2.85 -8.56 -7.30
C GLY A 79 -2.66 -7.15 -7.88
N GLN A 80 -3.30 -6.14 -7.33
CA GLN A 80 -3.17 -4.73 -7.70
C GLN A 80 -1.96 -4.06 -6.99
N THR A 81 -0.82 -4.75 -6.94
CA THR A 81 0.35 -4.35 -6.14
C THR A 81 0.82 -2.91 -6.37
N GLU A 82 0.76 -2.41 -7.61
CA GLU A 82 1.17 -1.01 -7.89
C GLU A 82 0.24 0.02 -7.22
N LYS A 83 -1.03 -0.31 -7.01
CA LYS A 83 -1.95 0.54 -6.23
C LYS A 83 -1.71 0.44 -4.72
N ALA A 84 -1.16 -0.69 -4.24
CA ALA A 84 -0.89 -0.91 -2.82
C ALA A 84 0.22 0.01 -2.29
N ILE A 85 1.27 0.23 -3.08
CA ILE A 85 2.46 1.00 -2.69
C ILE A 85 2.11 2.38 -2.11
N PRO A 86 1.39 3.28 -2.82
CA PRO A 86 1.09 4.60 -2.28
C PRO A 86 0.20 4.56 -1.03
N GLN A 87 -0.62 3.51 -0.86
CA GLN A 87 -1.47 3.37 0.32
C GLN A 87 -0.67 2.94 1.54
N TYR A 88 0.27 2.02 1.37
CA TYR A 88 1.22 1.69 2.44
C TYR A 88 2.14 2.85 2.79
N GLU A 89 2.61 3.63 1.81
CA GLU A 89 3.41 4.83 2.05
C GLU A 89 2.64 5.90 2.83
N GLU A 90 1.35 6.10 2.54
CA GLU A 90 0.51 7.02 3.33
C GLU A 90 0.30 6.50 4.75
N ALA A 91 0.05 5.21 4.95
CA ALA A 91 -0.06 4.61 6.29
C ALA A 91 1.21 4.82 7.12
N ILE A 92 2.39 4.66 6.52
CA ILE A 92 3.70 4.93 7.14
C ILE A 92 3.84 6.41 7.52
N LYS A 93 3.42 7.31 6.63
CA LYS A 93 3.50 8.75 6.87
C LYS A 93 2.60 9.20 8.03
N ILE A 94 1.44 8.58 8.19
CA ILE A 94 0.51 8.87 9.28
C ILE A 94 1.01 8.27 10.60
N THR A 95 1.41 7.00 10.58
CA THR A 95 1.88 6.29 11.78
C THR A 95 3.24 5.64 11.52
N PRO A 96 4.35 6.40 11.60
CA PRO A 96 5.70 5.88 11.30
C PRO A 96 6.14 4.72 12.19
N ALA A 97 5.56 4.61 13.40
CA ALA A 97 5.76 3.54 14.36
C ALA A 97 5.18 2.19 13.89
N TYR A 98 4.14 2.22 13.04
CA TYR A 98 3.44 1.00 12.61
C TYR A 98 4.26 0.28 11.55
N TYR A 99 4.90 -0.82 11.93
CA TYR A 99 5.93 -1.44 11.08
C TYR A 99 5.38 -2.38 10.00
N VAL A 100 4.12 -2.80 10.11
CA VAL A 100 3.50 -3.78 9.20
C VAL A 100 3.51 -3.33 7.72
N PRO A 101 3.22 -2.06 7.36
CA PRO A 101 3.32 -1.60 5.97
C PRO A 101 4.76 -1.55 5.46
N TYR A 102 5.75 -1.35 6.34
CA TYR A 102 7.17 -1.46 5.97
C TYR A 102 7.50 -2.90 5.55
N ARG A 103 7.00 -3.89 6.29
CA ARG A 103 7.14 -5.30 5.90
C ARG A 103 6.55 -5.52 4.50
N ALA A 104 5.31 -5.10 4.27
CA ALA A 104 4.65 -5.27 2.97
C ALA A 104 5.45 -4.61 1.83
N LEU A 105 5.84 -3.34 1.97
CA LEU A 105 6.63 -2.63 0.96
C LEU A 105 7.99 -3.28 0.72
N GLY A 106 8.68 -3.71 1.77
CA GLY A 106 9.96 -4.42 1.67
C GLY A 106 9.84 -5.66 0.78
N PHE A 107 8.85 -6.52 1.03
CA PHE A 107 8.61 -7.73 0.25
C PHE A 107 8.09 -7.45 -1.17
N ILE A 108 7.28 -6.40 -1.36
CA ILE A 108 6.89 -5.91 -2.70
C ILE A 108 8.13 -5.57 -3.53
N PHE A 109 9.07 -4.81 -2.97
CA PHE A 109 10.30 -4.44 -3.70
C PHE A 109 11.27 -5.60 -3.86
N VAL A 110 11.34 -6.55 -2.92
CA VAL A 110 12.09 -7.81 -3.09
C VAL A 110 11.53 -8.62 -4.26
N LYS A 111 10.20 -8.73 -4.39
CA LYS A 111 9.58 -9.38 -5.55
C LYS A 111 9.97 -8.69 -6.86
N LYS A 112 10.02 -7.35 -6.89
CA LYS A 112 10.54 -6.60 -8.05
C LYS A 112 12.01 -6.92 -8.33
N CYS A 113 12.86 -6.98 -7.30
CA CYS A 113 14.26 -7.38 -7.42
C CYS A 113 14.40 -8.79 -8.02
N ASN A 114 13.59 -9.75 -7.57
CA ASN A 114 13.62 -11.13 -8.06
C ASN A 114 13.23 -11.23 -9.54
N VAL A 115 12.19 -10.51 -9.96
CA VAL A 115 11.78 -10.45 -11.37
C VAL A 115 12.88 -9.83 -12.24
N ILE A 116 13.52 -8.75 -11.78
CA ILE A 116 14.62 -8.11 -12.52
C ILE A 116 15.85 -9.03 -12.56
N GLY A 117 16.19 -9.68 -11.45
CA GLY A 117 17.30 -10.63 -11.36
C GLY A 117 17.14 -11.81 -12.32
N ALA A 118 15.93 -12.35 -12.46
CA ALA A 118 15.62 -13.38 -13.45
C ALA A 118 15.90 -12.89 -14.89
N LYS A 119 15.48 -11.66 -15.24
CA LYS A 119 15.77 -11.05 -16.54
C LYS A 119 17.27 -10.82 -16.75
N MET A 120 17.99 -10.40 -15.71
CA MET A 120 19.45 -10.22 -15.77
C MET A 120 20.18 -11.53 -16.07
N ASN A 121 19.71 -12.64 -15.49
CA ASN A 121 20.27 -13.97 -15.76
C ASN A 121 20.08 -14.39 -17.22
N GLU A 122 18.89 -14.17 -17.79
CA GLU A 122 18.63 -14.46 -19.21
C GLU A 122 19.47 -13.57 -20.13
N ALA A 123 19.58 -12.26 -19.83
CA ALA A 123 20.47 -11.35 -20.58
C ALA A 123 21.94 -11.82 -20.52
N GLY A 124 22.38 -12.32 -19.36
CA GLY A 124 23.72 -12.90 -19.19
C GLY A 124 23.96 -14.13 -20.06
N LYS A 125 22.99 -15.06 -20.13
CA LYS A 125 23.07 -16.24 -21.02
C LYS A 125 23.13 -15.84 -22.49
N ALA A 126 22.36 -14.83 -22.87
CA ALA A 126 22.34 -14.26 -24.21
C ALA A 126 23.60 -13.42 -24.54
N LYS A 127 24.48 -13.17 -23.55
CA LYS A 127 25.63 -12.26 -23.65
C LYS A 127 25.24 -10.84 -24.06
N ASP A 128 24.02 -10.42 -23.72
CA ASP A 128 23.53 -9.06 -23.96
C ASP A 128 23.98 -8.13 -22.83
N LEU A 129 25.18 -7.58 -22.99
CA LEU A 129 25.79 -6.68 -22.01
C LEU A 129 25.00 -5.39 -21.81
N LYS A 130 24.30 -4.91 -22.86
CA LYS A 130 23.49 -3.70 -22.78
C LYS A 130 22.28 -3.94 -21.89
N ALA A 131 21.50 -4.98 -22.18
CA ALA A 131 20.34 -5.35 -21.37
C ALA A 131 20.75 -5.67 -19.92
N GLN A 132 21.88 -6.37 -19.72
CA GLN A 132 22.38 -6.67 -18.39
C GLN A 132 22.70 -5.39 -17.59
N THR A 133 23.32 -4.40 -18.22
CA THR A 133 23.65 -3.12 -17.59
C THR A 133 22.40 -2.34 -17.21
N GLU A 134 21.43 -2.24 -18.12
CA GLU A 134 20.14 -1.56 -17.89
C GLU A 134 19.32 -2.22 -16.79
N LEU A 135 19.25 -3.56 -16.79
CA LEU A 135 18.54 -4.32 -15.77
C LEU A 135 19.22 -4.22 -14.40
N TYR A 136 20.54 -4.20 -14.34
CA TYR A 136 21.25 -3.97 -13.07
C TYR A 136 20.94 -2.58 -12.48
N ALA A 137 20.84 -1.55 -13.31
CA ALA A 137 20.43 -0.22 -12.85
C ALA A 137 19.02 -0.23 -12.24
N GLN A 138 18.06 -0.93 -12.88
CA GLN A 138 16.71 -1.09 -12.36
C GLN A 138 16.69 -1.91 -11.06
N TYR A 139 17.48 -2.98 -11.00
CA TYR A 139 17.65 -3.81 -9.81
C TYR A 139 18.15 -2.96 -8.64
N LYS A 140 19.18 -2.14 -8.86
CA LYS A 140 19.73 -1.24 -7.85
C LYS A 140 18.67 -0.29 -7.29
N VAL A 141 17.84 0.30 -8.16
CA VAL A 141 16.74 1.17 -7.72
C VAL A 141 15.74 0.40 -6.86
N ALA A 142 15.33 -0.80 -7.26
CA ALA A 142 14.39 -1.61 -6.49
C ALA A 142 14.98 -2.06 -5.14
N ALA A 143 16.24 -2.50 -5.12
CA ALA A 143 16.93 -2.92 -3.91
C ALA A 143 17.08 -1.78 -2.90
N LEU A 144 17.46 -0.58 -3.37
CA LEU A 144 17.56 0.61 -2.52
C LEU A 144 16.22 1.07 -1.95
N LYS A 145 15.09 0.77 -2.63
CA LYS A 145 13.75 0.97 -2.06
C LYS A 145 13.40 -0.10 -1.03
N ALA A 146 13.73 -1.37 -1.27
CA ALA A 146 13.42 -2.46 -0.35
C ALA A 146 14.13 -2.31 1.00
N LEU A 147 15.42 -1.97 0.97
CA LEU A 147 16.31 -1.98 2.14
C LEU A 147 15.79 -1.18 3.35
N PRO A 148 15.43 0.11 3.26
CA PRO A 148 14.95 0.84 4.44
C PRO A 148 13.65 0.26 5.01
N TYR A 149 12.75 -0.25 4.16
CA TYR A 149 11.52 -0.89 4.59
C TYR A 149 11.78 -2.21 5.32
N LEU A 150 12.65 -3.05 4.75
CA LEU A 150 13.06 -4.31 5.36
C LEU A 150 13.83 -4.08 6.67
N GLU A 151 14.71 -3.07 6.74
CA GLU A 151 15.43 -2.75 7.97
C GLU A 151 14.49 -2.30 9.09
N LYS A 152 13.49 -1.46 8.80
CA LYS A 152 12.50 -1.08 9.80
C LYS A 152 11.68 -2.28 10.25
N SER A 153 11.24 -3.13 9.31
CA SER A 153 10.53 -4.37 9.63
C SER A 153 11.38 -5.30 10.51
N GLN A 154 12.61 -5.58 10.10
CA GLN A 154 13.56 -6.44 10.83
C GLN A 154 13.89 -5.90 12.22
N ALA A 155 13.98 -4.58 12.37
CA ALA A 155 14.25 -3.94 13.65
C ALA A 155 13.07 -4.10 14.63
N CYS A 156 11.84 -4.05 14.12
CA CYS A 156 10.63 -4.16 14.92
C CYS A 156 10.20 -5.62 15.19
N ASP A 157 10.44 -6.51 14.23
CA ASP A 157 10.03 -7.92 14.26
C ASP A 157 11.15 -8.76 13.64
N PRO A 158 12.17 -9.12 14.44
CA PRO A 158 13.35 -9.77 13.91
C PRO A 158 13.08 -11.21 13.47
N ASP A 159 13.43 -11.52 12.22
CA ASP A 159 13.43 -12.88 11.71
C ASP A 159 14.69 -13.16 10.86
N ASP A 160 15.11 -14.43 10.78
CA ASP A 160 16.36 -14.81 10.10
C ASP A 160 16.26 -14.69 8.57
N GLU A 161 15.06 -14.87 8.01
CA GLU A 161 14.82 -14.81 6.57
C GLU A 161 15.00 -13.37 6.07
N THR A 162 14.33 -12.41 6.72
CA THR A 162 14.41 -10.99 6.39
C THR A 162 15.83 -10.46 6.57
N LYS A 163 16.54 -10.82 7.65
CA LYS A 163 17.95 -10.45 7.85
C LYS A 163 18.84 -11.00 6.73
N THR A 164 18.59 -12.23 6.29
CA THR A 164 19.30 -12.86 5.17
C THR A 164 19.04 -12.12 3.87
N ILE A 165 17.78 -11.75 3.58
CA ILE A 165 17.40 -10.97 2.40
C ILE A 165 18.13 -9.62 2.39
N ILE A 166 18.09 -8.86 3.49
CA ILE A 166 18.78 -7.56 3.61
C ILE A 166 20.27 -7.71 3.30
N THR A 167 20.91 -8.70 3.92
CA THR A 167 22.35 -8.96 3.73
C THR A 167 22.67 -9.30 2.27
N ASN A 168 21.84 -10.13 1.62
CA ASN A 168 22.03 -10.50 0.22
C ASN A 168 21.82 -9.32 -0.73
N LEU A 169 20.84 -8.45 -0.46
CA LEU A 169 20.66 -7.21 -1.20
C LEU A 169 21.92 -6.33 -1.09
N TYR A 170 22.45 -6.10 0.10
CA TYR A 170 23.69 -5.32 0.25
C TYR A 170 24.89 -5.95 -0.47
N ARG A 171 25.05 -7.28 -0.41
CA ARG A 171 26.10 -7.99 -1.17
C ARG A 171 25.97 -7.77 -2.67
N SER A 172 24.76 -7.85 -3.21
CA SER A 172 24.51 -7.60 -4.65
C SER A 172 24.82 -6.16 -5.09
N LEU A 173 24.70 -5.21 -4.15
CA LEU A 173 25.06 -3.80 -4.33
C LEU A 173 26.55 -3.53 -4.04
N LYS A 174 27.30 -4.54 -3.58
CA LYS A 174 28.69 -4.44 -3.12
C LYS A 174 28.89 -3.46 -1.96
N ASP A 175 27.86 -3.30 -1.13
CA ASP A 175 27.88 -2.38 0.02
C ASP A 175 28.28 -3.10 1.31
N ASN A 176 29.57 -3.41 1.43
CA ASN A 176 30.10 -4.09 2.61
C ASN A 176 30.04 -3.21 3.88
N GLY A 177 30.05 -1.88 3.72
CA GLY A 177 29.94 -0.95 4.85
C GLY A 177 28.56 -1.01 5.49
N ALA A 178 27.50 -1.08 4.67
CA ALA A 178 26.14 -1.27 5.17
C ALA A 178 25.96 -2.61 5.88
N ILE A 179 26.60 -3.69 5.40
CA ILE A 179 26.57 -4.99 6.09
C ILE A 179 27.25 -4.89 7.46
N ALA A 180 28.45 -4.30 7.52
CA ALA A 180 29.23 -4.18 8.75
C ALA A 180 28.52 -3.38 9.85
N SER A 181 27.66 -2.43 9.47
CA SER A 181 26.90 -1.58 10.41
C SER A 181 25.42 -1.96 10.53
N LEU A 182 25.00 -3.11 9.96
CA LEU A 182 23.59 -3.50 9.92
C LEU A 182 23.00 -3.66 11.33
N ASP A 183 23.66 -4.42 12.20
CA ASP A 183 23.14 -4.70 13.54
C ASP A 183 22.98 -3.42 14.38
N ASP A 184 23.89 -2.46 14.24
CA ASP A 184 23.80 -1.15 14.89
C ASP A 184 22.60 -0.34 14.37
N ARG A 185 22.36 -0.34 13.05
CA ARG A 185 21.20 0.32 12.46
C ARG A 185 19.89 -0.32 12.90
N LEU A 186 19.82 -1.65 12.92
CA LEU A 186 18.63 -2.38 13.38
C LEU A 186 18.32 -2.05 14.84
N LYS A 187 19.33 -2.05 15.71
CA LYS A 187 19.17 -1.66 17.12
C LYS A 187 18.62 -0.24 17.27
N LYS A 188 19.09 0.70 16.45
CA LYS A 188 18.59 2.09 16.46
C LYS A 188 17.14 2.19 15.94
N ASN A 189 16.80 1.41 14.92
CA ASN A 189 15.48 1.46 14.28
C ASN A 189 14.38 0.71 15.06
N ALA A 190 14.75 -0.07 16.08
CA ALA A 190 13.85 -0.87 16.91
C ALA A 190 13.02 -0.03 17.91
N ALA A 191 13.32 1.27 18.05
CA ALA A 191 12.52 2.17 18.87
C ALA A 191 11.12 2.38 18.28
N ASP A 192 10.13 2.52 19.18
CA ASP A 192 8.76 2.95 18.88
C ASP A 192 8.06 2.10 17.80
N CYS A 193 8.22 0.77 17.87
CA CYS A 193 7.52 -0.15 16.97
C CYS A 193 6.13 -0.50 17.52
N VAL A 194 5.09 -0.34 16.70
CA VAL A 194 3.73 -0.82 17.00
C VAL A 194 3.27 -1.83 15.96
N SER A 195 2.60 -2.89 16.42
CA SER A 195 2.05 -3.98 15.58
C SER A 195 0.56 -3.84 15.31
N LEU A 196 -0.11 -2.90 15.97
CA LEU A 196 -1.54 -2.64 15.86
C LEU A 196 -1.77 -1.15 15.60
N LEU A 197 -2.75 -0.84 14.76
CA LEU A 197 -3.26 0.52 14.61
C LEU A 197 -4.44 0.72 15.54
N GLU A 198 -4.56 1.93 16.08
CA GLU A 198 -5.70 2.33 16.90
C GLU A 198 -6.94 2.53 16.02
N ASP A 199 -8.09 2.06 16.50
CA ASP A 199 -9.38 2.30 15.85
C ASP A 199 -10.02 3.58 16.37
N GLU A 200 -10.68 4.33 15.47
CA GLU A 200 -11.51 5.49 15.78
C GLU A 200 -12.86 5.33 15.05
N TYR A 201 -13.99 5.42 15.77
CA TYR A 201 -15.35 5.16 15.26
C TYR A 201 -16.20 6.43 15.10
#